data_AF-A0A662K8M2-F1
#
_entry.id   AF-A0A662K8M2-F1
#
_cell.length_a   1.000
_cell.length_b   1.000
_cell.length_c   1.000
_cell.angle_alpha   90.00
_cell.angle_beta   90.00
_cell.angle_gamma   90.00
#
_symmetry.space_group_name_H-M   'P 1'
#
loop_
_entity.id
_entity.type
_entity.pdbx_description
1 polymer ?
#
loop_
_entity_poly.entity_id
_entity_poly.type
_entity_poly.pdbx_seq_one_letter_code
_entity_poly.pdbx_strand_id
1 'polypeptide(L)'
;ICVMSNYPKELWKYRLLKRFFVASSFDEMRKVKIERGKVIRLGALFGIKIVKVEKERIYVKGVPFGEETAIEKNEGKVVGHFWVENRGNSIVVKYKYKEWEERIMEELESKYGNITVLDLMKISRLTSEDLDGLRGMSEGENRAAVIFHISKENPNLSCMWFAPDQCASIFVPVHLCSSFIYEPYTDGTAAELAKDLLKKYGYKGLLTFLQRVEKIFFEKVEEKEREGNETAISLLDFELQKQAYLMQKVLLHNETYKEKFEKIWEKDYETSLENMKNLYESTSDSYIKSLLSKIISSMEKVSNEDFSETLSTIK
;
A
#
# COMPACT_ATOMS: atom_id res chain seq x y z
N ILE A 1 9.18 -19.13 17.55
CA ILE A 1 9.56 -17.76 17.11
C ILE A 1 8.70 -16.78 17.90
N CYS A 2 9.29 -15.97 18.79
CA CYS A 2 8.54 -14.88 19.44
C CYS A 2 8.33 -13.76 18.43
N VAL A 3 7.13 -13.67 17.86
CA VAL A 3 6.76 -12.57 16.98
C VAL A 3 6.63 -11.32 17.84
N MET A 4 7.61 -10.43 17.78
CA MET A 4 7.51 -9.11 18.39
C MET A 4 6.77 -8.20 17.43
N SER A 5 5.67 -7.61 17.89
CA SER A 5 4.97 -6.54 17.19
C SER A 5 5.94 -5.40 16.87
N ASN A 6 5.94 -4.93 15.64
CA ASN A 6 6.67 -3.73 15.21
C ASN A 6 5.87 -2.44 15.48
N TYR A 7 4.69 -2.56 16.12
CA TYR A 7 3.77 -1.46 16.33
C TYR A 7 4.29 -0.46 17.37
N PRO A 8 4.49 0.83 17.03
CA PRO A 8 5.12 1.80 17.93
C PRO A 8 4.46 1.95 19.31
N LYS A 9 3.12 1.82 19.39
CA LYS A 9 2.35 1.93 20.62
C LYS A 9 2.57 0.75 21.56
N GLU A 10 2.49 -0.47 21.04
CA GLU A 10 2.76 -1.70 21.83
C GLU A 10 4.21 -1.78 22.29
N LEU A 11 5.15 -1.30 21.47
CA LEU A 11 6.56 -1.21 21.82
C LEU A 11 6.88 -0.07 22.79
N TRP A 12 5.96 0.86 23.04
CA TRP A 12 6.23 2.07 23.82
C TRP A 12 6.73 1.77 25.23
N LYS A 13 6.16 0.74 25.88
CA LYS A 13 6.54 0.31 27.23
C LYS A 13 8.02 -0.07 27.34
N TYR A 14 8.61 -0.57 26.25
CA TYR A 14 10.02 -0.98 26.17
C TYR A 14 10.96 0.14 25.68
N ARG A 15 10.42 1.23 25.10
CA ARG A 15 11.21 2.35 24.55
C ARG A 15 11.55 3.39 25.62
N LEU A 16 12.28 2.99 26.66
CA LEU A 16 12.63 3.84 27.81
C LEU A 16 13.23 5.19 27.38
N LEU A 17 14.19 5.20 26.46
CA LEU A 17 14.79 6.46 25.97
C LEU A 17 13.74 7.39 25.33
N LYS A 18 12.81 6.86 24.54
CA LYS A 18 11.73 7.69 23.97
C LYS A 18 10.80 8.22 25.05
N ARG A 19 10.57 7.44 26.11
CA ARG A 19 9.76 7.89 27.26
C ARG A 19 10.40 9.04 28.03
N PHE A 20 11.71 8.99 28.23
CA PHE A 20 12.45 10.05 28.92
C PHE A 20 12.65 11.30 28.06
N PHE A 21 12.94 11.12 26.77
CA PHE A 21 13.31 12.22 25.90
C PHE A 21 12.15 12.83 25.11
N VAL A 22 11.16 12.05 24.66
CA VAL A 22 10.15 12.52 23.69
C VAL A 22 8.78 12.76 24.34
N ALA A 23 8.20 11.73 24.94
CA ALA A 23 6.88 11.83 25.57
C ALA A 23 6.75 10.78 26.68
N SER A 24 6.12 11.13 27.80
CA SER A 24 5.93 10.22 28.93
C SER A 24 5.08 8.99 28.57
N SER A 25 4.08 9.18 27.71
CA SER A 25 3.21 8.13 27.15
C SER A 25 3.06 8.31 25.62
N PHE A 26 2.62 7.25 24.93
CA PHE A 26 2.39 7.31 23.49
C PHE A 26 1.22 8.24 23.15
N ASP A 27 0.15 8.17 23.96
CA ASP A 27 -1.09 8.91 23.75
C ASP A 27 -1.04 10.36 24.25
N GLU A 28 0.08 10.79 24.83
CA GLU A 28 0.25 12.13 25.39
C GLU A 28 0.03 13.21 24.31
N MET A 29 -0.85 14.16 24.64
CA MET A 29 -1.11 15.33 23.81
C MET A 29 -1.32 16.56 24.67
N ARG A 30 -0.93 17.72 24.16
CA ARG A 30 -1.12 19.00 24.83
C ARG A 30 -1.73 20.01 23.88
N LYS A 31 -2.88 20.54 24.26
CA LYS A 31 -3.49 21.72 23.65
C LYS A 31 -3.16 22.93 24.50
N VAL A 32 -2.53 23.94 23.92
CA VAL A 32 -2.03 25.10 24.66
C VAL A 32 -2.33 26.38 23.89
N LYS A 33 -2.68 27.47 24.59
CA LYS A 33 -2.80 28.78 23.94
C LYS A 33 -1.47 29.22 23.33
N ILE A 34 -1.53 29.81 22.15
CA ILE A 34 -0.33 30.28 21.43
C ILE A 34 0.24 31.50 22.16
N GLU A 35 1.52 31.40 22.53
CA GLU A 35 2.22 32.44 23.28
C GLU A 35 3.71 32.35 22.96
N ARG A 36 4.31 33.47 22.55
CA ARG A 36 5.73 33.53 22.18
C ARG A 36 6.61 33.15 23.38
N GLY A 37 7.63 32.33 23.12
CA GLY A 37 8.60 31.88 24.12
C GLY A 37 8.16 30.62 24.87
N LYS A 38 6.88 30.26 24.81
CA LYS A 38 6.34 29.08 25.50
C LYS A 38 6.96 27.80 24.96
N VAL A 39 7.32 26.91 25.89
CA VAL A 39 7.82 25.56 25.60
C VAL A 39 6.76 24.54 26.01
N ILE A 40 6.34 23.71 25.06
CA ILE A 40 5.36 22.65 25.25
C ILE A 40 6.10 21.32 25.28
N ARG A 41 5.92 20.55 26.36
CA ARG A 41 6.51 19.22 26.54
C ARG A 41 5.42 18.20 26.79
N LEU A 42 5.65 16.96 26.35
CA LEU A 42 4.74 15.83 26.57
C LEU A 42 5.16 15.01 27.80
N GLY A 43 5.49 15.70 28.91
CA GLY A 43 5.99 15.06 30.13
C GLY A 43 7.40 14.46 30.02
N ALA A 44 8.19 14.89 29.04
CA ALA A 44 9.54 14.41 28.76
C ALA A 44 10.50 15.58 28.48
N LEU A 45 11.79 15.30 28.31
CA LEU A 45 12.82 16.35 28.21
C LEU A 45 12.65 17.26 26.99
N PHE A 46 12.40 16.67 25.81
CA PHE A 46 12.25 17.40 24.56
C PHE A 46 10.85 17.99 24.43
N GLY A 47 10.74 19.00 23.58
CA GLY A 47 9.48 19.66 23.32
C GLY A 47 9.55 20.61 22.15
N ILE A 48 8.53 21.46 22.07
CA ILE A 48 8.35 22.46 21.01
C ILE A 48 8.33 23.84 21.64
N LYS A 49 9.15 24.76 21.13
CA LYS A 49 9.14 26.18 21.53
C LYS A 49 8.48 27.02 20.44
N ILE A 50 7.52 27.86 20.83
CA ILE A 50 6.97 28.91 19.96
C ILE A 50 7.96 30.07 19.93
N VAL A 51 8.56 30.34 18.77
CA VAL A 51 9.60 31.37 18.63
C VAL A 51 9.01 32.71 18.22
N LYS A 52 8.02 32.67 17.31
CA LYS A 52 7.36 33.84 16.74
C LYS A 52 5.89 33.51 16.44
N VAL A 53 5.03 34.52 16.59
CA VAL A 53 3.59 34.43 16.33
C VAL A 53 3.22 35.57 15.39
N GLU A 54 2.59 35.25 14.28
CA GLU A 54 2.01 36.18 13.32
C GLU A 54 0.50 35.92 13.23
N LYS A 55 -0.23 36.77 12.48
CA LYS A 55 -1.70 36.73 12.43
C LYS A 55 -2.24 35.37 11.97
N GLU A 56 -1.64 34.78 10.94
CA GLU A 56 -2.11 33.53 10.32
C GLU A 56 -1.03 32.43 10.34
N ARG A 57 0.06 32.61 11.08
CA ARG A 57 1.21 31.70 11.07
C ARG A 57 1.93 31.70 12.41
N ILE A 58 2.47 30.56 12.81
CA ILE A 58 3.41 30.44 13.92
C ILE A 58 4.75 29.88 13.46
N TYR A 59 5.82 30.26 14.16
CA TYR A 59 7.14 29.67 13.97
C TYR A 59 7.50 28.91 15.24
N VAL A 60 7.80 27.64 15.07
CA VAL A 60 8.13 26.73 16.16
C VAL A 60 9.47 26.06 15.92
N LYS A 61 10.11 25.57 16.98
CA LYS A 61 11.30 24.73 16.85
C LYS A 61 11.35 23.65 17.92
N GLY A 62 12.06 22.57 17.62
CA GLY A 62 12.42 21.55 18.60
C GLY A 62 13.29 22.13 19.73
N VAL A 63 13.09 21.63 20.95
CA VAL A 63 13.91 21.92 22.13
C VAL A 63 14.47 20.59 22.66
N PRO A 64 15.78 20.51 22.99
CA PRO A 64 16.76 21.60 22.92
C PRO A 64 17.32 21.88 21.52
N PHE A 65 17.12 20.96 20.57
CA PHE A 65 17.65 21.06 19.21
C PHE A 65 16.51 21.08 18.19
N GLY A 66 16.70 21.83 17.12
CA GLY A 66 15.76 21.88 15.99
C GLY A 66 15.82 23.21 15.26
N GLU A 67 15.56 23.15 13.97
CA GLU A 67 15.41 24.32 13.12
C GLU A 67 14.03 24.95 13.30
N GLU A 68 13.91 26.22 12.90
CA GLU A 68 12.63 26.92 12.91
C GLU A 68 11.76 26.44 11.74
N THR A 69 10.52 26.09 12.05
CA THR A 69 9.52 25.63 11.08
C THR A 69 8.30 26.52 11.16
N ALA A 70 7.87 27.04 10.01
CA ALA A 70 6.65 27.80 9.85
C ALA A 70 5.44 26.88 9.68
N ILE A 71 4.37 27.14 10.44
CA ILE A 71 3.10 26.39 10.39
C ILE A 71 1.97 27.41 10.22
N GLU A 72 1.26 27.34 9.09
CA GLU A 72 0.10 28.21 8.85
C GLU A 72 -1.05 27.86 9.80
N LYS A 73 -2.00 28.76 9.91
CA LYS A 73 -3.25 28.51 10.62
C LYS A 73 -4.03 27.40 9.94
N ASN A 74 -4.56 26.51 10.76
CA ASN A 74 -5.27 25.28 10.40
C ASN A 74 -4.40 24.23 9.69
N GLU A 75 -3.07 24.37 9.73
CA GLU A 75 -2.15 23.35 9.28
C GLU A 75 -1.52 22.60 10.45
N GLY A 76 -1.02 21.40 10.17
CA GLY A 76 -0.09 20.71 11.04
C GLY A 76 1.15 20.25 10.29
N LYS A 77 2.28 20.16 11.01
CA LYS A 77 3.56 19.71 10.46
C LYS A 77 4.33 18.86 11.46
N VAL A 78 5.18 17.99 10.92
CA VAL A 78 6.18 17.26 11.70
C VAL A 78 7.33 18.20 12.08
N VAL A 79 7.61 18.31 13.39
CA VAL A 79 8.76 19.04 13.94
C VAL A 79 9.55 18.09 14.84
N GLY A 80 10.60 17.51 14.26
CA GLY A 80 11.45 16.51 14.91
C GLY A 80 10.68 15.23 15.28
N HIS A 81 10.36 15.07 16.56
CA HIS A 81 9.61 13.92 17.08
C HIS A 81 8.12 14.18 17.25
N PHE A 82 7.68 15.41 17.03
CA PHE A 82 6.32 15.85 17.34
C PHE A 82 5.55 16.17 16.08
N TRP A 83 4.25 15.96 16.15
CA TRP A 83 3.29 16.61 15.28
C TRP A 83 2.81 17.88 15.97
N VAL A 84 2.78 18.98 15.22
CA VAL A 84 2.41 20.30 15.73
C VAL A 84 1.35 20.89 14.83
N GLU A 85 0.17 21.12 15.38
CA GLU A 85 -1.00 21.66 14.67
C GLU A 85 -1.35 23.05 15.19
N ASN A 86 -1.48 24.02 14.29
CA ASN A 86 -1.87 25.39 14.61
C ASN A 86 -3.38 25.58 14.39
N ARG A 87 -4.17 25.63 15.46
CA ARG A 87 -5.63 25.86 15.42
C ARG A 87 -6.03 27.33 15.53
N GLY A 88 -5.13 28.25 15.20
CA GLY A 88 -5.34 29.70 15.21
C GLY A 88 -5.22 30.34 16.59
N ASN A 89 -6.00 29.90 17.59
CA ASN A 89 -5.90 30.41 18.97
C ASN A 89 -5.09 29.50 19.90
N SER A 90 -4.81 28.28 19.47
CA SER A 90 -4.15 27.25 20.23
C SER A 90 -3.30 26.37 19.33
N ILE A 91 -2.30 25.75 19.92
CA ILE A 91 -1.45 24.75 19.29
C ILE A 91 -1.75 23.40 19.93
N VAL A 92 -1.82 22.35 19.11
CA VAL A 92 -1.86 20.96 19.58
C VAL A 92 -0.51 20.34 19.28
N VAL A 93 0.14 19.81 20.32
CA VAL A 93 1.40 19.07 20.20
C VAL A 93 1.13 17.64 20.65
N LYS A 94 1.51 16.68 19.81
CA LYS A 94 1.45 15.24 20.11
C LYS A 94 2.66 14.52 19.55
N TYR A 95 2.89 13.28 19.98
CA TYR A 95 3.93 12.46 19.37
C TYR A 95 3.58 12.16 17.91
N LYS A 96 4.54 12.29 16.98
CA LYS A 96 4.23 12.16 15.55
C LYS A 96 3.64 10.80 15.14
N TYR A 97 4.02 9.71 15.83
CA TYR A 97 3.43 8.40 15.53
C TYR A 97 2.03 8.22 16.13
N LYS A 98 1.65 9.05 17.11
CA LYS A 98 0.26 9.12 17.57
C LYS A 98 -0.63 9.76 16.51
N GLU A 99 -0.19 10.90 15.95
CA GLU A 99 -0.89 11.52 14.80
C GLU A 99 -1.01 10.52 13.64
N TRP A 100 0.07 9.80 13.34
CA TRP A 100 0.06 8.76 12.32
C TRP A 100 -0.97 7.66 12.63
N GLU A 101 -1.04 7.15 13.87
CA GLU A 101 -2.06 6.16 14.27
C GLU A 101 -3.46 6.74 14.06
N GLU A 102 -3.71 7.96 14.54
CA GLU A 102 -5.01 8.63 14.44
C GLU A 102 -5.46 8.76 12.97
N ARG A 103 -4.56 9.11 12.04
CA ARG A 103 -4.89 9.22 10.61
C ARG A 103 -5.23 7.88 9.96
N ILE A 104 -4.44 6.84 10.23
CA ILE A 104 -4.71 5.50 9.69
C ILE A 104 -6.02 4.97 10.26
N MET A 105 -6.28 5.21 11.55
CA MET A 105 -7.54 4.85 12.20
C MET A 105 -8.71 5.61 11.61
N GLU A 106 -8.61 6.91 11.34
CA GLU A 106 -9.66 7.68 10.67
C GLU A 106 -10.00 7.11 9.27
N GLU A 107 -8.99 6.73 8.47
CA GLU A 107 -9.25 6.09 7.18
C GLU A 107 -10.00 4.75 7.34
N LEU A 108 -9.60 3.92 8.31
CA LEU A 108 -10.25 2.63 8.58
C LEU A 108 -11.68 2.80 9.16
N GLU A 109 -11.86 3.72 10.10
CA GLU A 109 -13.14 4.00 10.75
C GLU A 109 -14.16 4.59 9.78
N SER A 110 -13.71 5.38 8.79
CA SER A 110 -14.59 5.88 7.72
C SER A 110 -15.26 4.76 6.91
N LYS A 111 -14.69 3.55 6.96
CA LYS A 111 -15.16 2.34 6.28
C LYS A 111 -15.53 1.23 7.26
N TYR A 112 -15.74 1.57 8.53
CA TYR A 112 -16.02 0.57 9.57
C TYR A 112 -17.18 -0.35 9.18
N GLY A 113 -16.96 -1.66 9.26
CA GLY A 113 -17.92 -2.68 8.85
C GLY A 113 -17.94 -3.01 7.34
N ASN A 114 -17.22 -2.25 6.51
CA ASN A 114 -17.12 -2.46 5.06
C ASN A 114 -15.68 -2.25 4.55
N ILE A 115 -14.68 -2.62 5.35
CA ILE A 115 -13.28 -2.57 4.96
C ILE A 115 -13.00 -3.74 4.03
N THR A 116 -12.64 -3.45 2.79
CA THR A 116 -12.28 -4.44 1.77
C THR A 116 -10.76 -4.60 1.66
N VAL A 117 -10.32 -5.65 0.95
CA VAL A 117 -8.89 -5.83 0.62
C VAL A 117 -8.35 -4.62 -0.16
N LEU A 118 -9.12 -4.08 -1.10
CA LEU A 118 -8.73 -2.92 -1.91
C LEU A 118 -8.46 -1.67 -1.04
N ASP A 119 -9.20 -1.51 0.06
CA ASP A 119 -8.99 -0.42 1.00
C ASP A 119 -7.63 -0.56 1.72
N LEU A 120 -7.30 -1.78 2.13
CA LEU A 120 -6.02 -2.08 2.78
C LEU A 120 -4.85 -1.97 1.79
N MET A 121 -5.05 -2.35 0.52
CA MET A 121 -4.06 -2.13 -0.54
C MET A 121 -3.79 -0.62 -0.71
N LYS A 122 -4.84 0.21 -0.73
CA LYS A 122 -4.71 1.68 -0.80
C LYS A 122 -3.92 2.22 0.40
N ILE A 123 -4.30 1.84 1.61
CA ILE A 123 -3.62 2.28 2.85
C ILE A 123 -2.14 1.88 2.83
N SER A 124 -1.81 0.66 2.38
CA SER A 124 -0.43 0.16 2.33
C SER A 124 0.51 1.00 1.45
N ARG A 125 -0.06 1.78 0.51
CA ARG A 125 0.66 2.59 -0.47
C ARG A 125 0.89 4.03 -0.04
N LEU A 126 0.26 4.49 1.06
CA LEU A 126 0.39 5.86 1.54
C LEU A 126 1.86 6.25 1.73
N THR A 127 2.28 7.33 1.08
CA THR A 127 3.63 7.90 1.16
C THR A 127 3.70 9.01 2.22
N SER A 128 4.91 9.53 2.50
CA SER A 128 5.06 10.70 3.36
C SER A 128 4.25 11.90 2.90
N GLU A 129 4.18 12.09 1.58
CA GLU A 129 3.45 13.19 0.95
C GLU A 129 1.96 13.10 1.22
N ASP A 130 1.40 11.88 1.15
CA ASP A 130 -0.01 11.62 1.45
C ASP A 130 -0.34 11.80 2.93
N LEU A 131 0.68 11.82 3.80
CA LEU A 131 0.57 11.93 5.25
C LEU A 131 1.25 13.18 5.82
N ASP A 132 1.35 14.27 5.04
CA ASP A 132 1.89 15.58 5.48
C ASP A 132 3.28 15.51 6.15
N GLY A 133 4.17 14.67 5.61
CA GLY A 133 5.53 14.49 6.12
C GLY A 133 5.64 13.52 7.30
N LEU A 134 4.54 12.89 7.73
CA LEU A 134 4.60 11.71 8.58
C LEU A 134 5.23 10.54 7.82
N ARG A 135 5.60 9.49 8.54
CA ARG A 135 6.16 8.29 7.90
C ARG A 135 5.08 7.62 7.05
N GLY A 136 5.28 7.51 5.74
CA GLY A 136 4.47 6.69 4.85
C GLY A 136 4.46 5.21 5.24
N MET A 137 3.39 4.51 4.88
CA MET A 137 3.33 3.05 4.88
C MET A 137 4.32 2.46 3.87
N SER A 138 4.56 3.20 2.79
CA SER A 138 5.47 2.83 1.71
C SER A 138 6.82 3.57 1.75
N GLU A 139 7.60 3.44 2.85
CA GLU A 139 8.95 4.03 2.99
C GLU A 139 10.11 3.04 3.33
N GLY A 140 11.28 3.15 2.65
CA GLY A 140 12.46 2.24 2.72
C GLY A 140 12.78 1.42 1.46
N GLU A 141 13.84 0.61 1.45
CA GLU A 141 14.13 -0.35 0.36
C GLU A 141 13.72 -1.78 0.75
N ASN A 142 13.44 -2.66 -0.23
CA ASN A 142 13.06 -4.08 -0.06
C ASN A 142 11.83 -4.32 0.82
N ARG A 143 10.63 -4.15 0.26
CA ARG A 143 9.37 -4.26 1.00
C ARG A 143 8.42 -5.18 0.28
N ALA A 144 7.93 -6.20 0.97
CA ALA A 144 6.77 -6.96 0.52
C ALA A 144 5.55 -6.55 1.36
N ALA A 145 4.37 -6.62 0.76
CA ALA A 145 3.12 -6.39 1.44
C ALA A 145 2.22 -7.62 1.32
N VAL A 146 1.53 -7.90 2.42
CA VAL A 146 0.57 -9.00 2.52
C VAL A 146 -0.68 -8.47 3.21
N ILE A 147 -1.84 -8.82 2.65
CA ILE A 147 -3.15 -8.60 3.26
C ILE A 147 -3.83 -9.95 3.37
N PHE A 148 -4.25 -10.33 4.58
CA PHE A 148 -4.97 -11.58 4.82
C PHE A 148 -6.48 -11.32 4.87
N HIS A 149 -7.21 -11.94 3.97
CA HIS A 149 -8.66 -12.08 4.05
C HIS A 149 -8.98 -13.45 4.66
N ILE A 150 -9.41 -13.46 5.92
CA ILE A 150 -9.70 -14.71 6.66
C ILE A 150 -11.19 -14.96 6.65
N SER A 151 -11.64 -15.94 5.87
CA SER A 151 -13.04 -16.33 5.82
C SER A 151 -13.40 -17.16 7.05
N LYS A 152 -14.46 -16.73 7.76
CA LYS A 152 -15.01 -17.48 8.90
C LYS A 152 -15.91 -18.63 8.48
N GLU A 153 -16.59 -18.47 7.34
CA GLU A 153 -17.56 -19.44 6.84
C GLU A 153 -16.86 -20.59 6.11
N ASN A 154 -15.82 -20.28 5.35
CA ASN A 154 -15.01 -21.27 4.67
C ASN A 154 -13.51 -20.96 4.84
N PRO A 155 -12.87 -21.47 5.91
CA PRO A 155 -11.47 -21.20 6.19
C PRO A 155 -10.50 -21.56 5.06
N ASN A 156 -10.79 -22.59 4.25
CA ASN A 156 -9.96 -23.00 3.11
C ASN A 156 -9.93 -21.94 1.99
N LEU A 157 -10.95 -21.08 1.93
CA LEU A 157 -11.00 -19.93 1.02
C LEU A 157 -10.42 -18.66 1.65
N SER A 158 -9.73 -18.75 2.78
CA SER A 158 -8.95 -17.60 3.26
C SER A 158 -7.86 -17.28 2.24
N CYS A 159 -7.78 -16.02 1.85
CA CYS A 159 -6.93 -15.54 0.77
C CYS A 159 -5.85 -14.60 1.30
N MET A 160 -4.62 -14.83 0.88
CA MET A 160 -3.50 -13.91 1.05
C MET A 160 -3.33 -13.10 -0.24
N TRP A 161 -3.49 -11.79 -0.16
CA TRP A 161 -3.14 -10.88 -1.25
C TRP A 161 -1.70 -10.40 -1.06
N PHE A 162 -0.83 -10.75 -2.01
CA PHE A 162 0.62 -10.55 -1.91
C PHE A 162 1.15 -9.62 -3.00
N ALA A 163 2.00 -8.67 -2.62
CA ALA A 163 2.78 -7.86 -3.56
C ALA A 163 4.27 -7.89 -3.16
N PRO A 164 5.19 -8.25 -4.07
CA PRO A 164 6.63 -8.18 -3.81
C PRO A 164 7.16 -6.76 -3.57
N ASP A 165 6.41 -5.75 -4.02
CA ASP A 165 6.49 -4.33 -3.61
C ASP A 165 5.12 -3.70 -3.82
N GLN A 166 4.50 -3.13 -2.78
CA GLN A 166 3.12 -2.61 -2.88
C GLN A 166 2.99 -1.38 -3.79
N CYS A 167 4.06 -0.65 -4.05
CA CYS A 167 4.06 0.57 -4.87
C CYS A 167 4.39 0.30 -6.33
N ALA A 168 5.11 -0.79 -6.62
CA ALA A 168 5.55 -1.14 -7.96
C ALA A 168 4.98 -2.47 -8.48
N SER A 169 4.25 -3.22 -7.65
CA SER A 169 3.64 -4.49 -8.03
C SER A 169 2.15 -4.61 -7.78
N ILE A 170 1.54 -5.44 -8.63
CA ILE A 170 0.14 -5.85 -8.54
C ILE A 170 0.05 -6.83 -7.36
N PHE A 171 -0.90 -6.60 -6.47
CA PHE A 171 -1.29 -7.59 -5.47
C PHE A 171 -1.94 -8.79 -6.16
N VAL A 172 -1.40 -9.97 -5.93
CA VAL A 172 -1.90 -11.24 -6.48
C VAL A 172 -2.51 -12.10 -5.38
N PRO A 173 -3.58 -12.86 -5.67
CA PRO A 173 -4.23 -13.73 -4.69
C PRO A 173 -3.45 -15.04 -4.51
N VAL A 174 -3.46 -15.53 -3.28
CA VAL A 174 -2.92 -16.83 -2.86
C VAL A 174 -3.83 -17.39 -1.77
N HIS A 175 -4.78 -18.25 -2.14
CA HIS A 175 -5.67 -18.92 -1.19
C HIS A 175 -4.95 -20.02 -0.41
N LEU A 176 -5.46 -20.34 0.78
CA LEU A 176 -4.95 -21.47 1.59
C LEU A 176 -5.10 -22.81 0.88
N CYS A 177 -6.14 -22.97 0.07
CA CYS A 177 -6.36 -24.17 -0.75
C CYS A 177 -5.44 -24.24 -1.99
N SER A 178 -4.66 -23.20 -2.27
CA SER A 178 -3.82 -23.15 -3.47
C SER A 178 -2.72 -24.20 -3.39
N SER A 179 -2.75 -25.11 -4.36
CA SER A 179 -1.78 -26.21 -4.47
C SER A 179 -0.52 -25.81 -5.23
N PHE A 180 -0.57 -24.66 -5.92
CA PHE A 180 0.48 -24.18 -6.80
C PHE A 180 0.61 -22.67 -6.71
N ILE A 181 1.85 -22.18 -6.80
CA ILE A 181 2.19 -20.76 -6.89
C ILE A 181 3.02 -20.60 -8.16
N TYR A 182 2.72 -19.57 -8.94
CA TYR A 182 3.45 -19.29 -10.18
C TYR A 182 4.92 -18.99 -9.85
N GLU A 183 5.84 -19.73 -10.50
CA GLU A 183 7.27 -19.83 -10.15
C GLU A 183 7.98 -18.49 -9.87
N PRO A 184 7.76 -17.40 -10.62
CA PRO A 184 8.39 -16.11 -10.32
C PRO A 184 8.11 -15.56 -8.91
N TYR A 185 7.02 -15.99 -8.27
CA TYR A 185 6.67 -15.59 -6.90
C TYR A 185 7.28 -16.53 -5.83
N THR A 186 7.90 -17.65 -6.21
CA THR A 186 8.56 -18.60 -5.29
C THR A 186 10.09 -18.49 -5.33
N ASP A 187 10.67 -18.07 -6.47
CA ASP A 187 12.12 -17.99 -6.69
C ASP A 187 12.73 -16.59 -6.45
N GLY A 188 11.90 -15.56 -6.29
CA GLY A 188 12.30 -14.16 -6.10
C GLY A 188 12.38 -13.33 -7.39
N THR A 189 12.15 -13.92 -8.57
CA THR A 189 12.17 -13.23 -9.86
C THR A 189 11.14 -12.10 -9.92
N ALA A 190 9.94 -12.29 -9.36
CA ALA A 190 8.92 -11.24 -9.27
C ALA A 190 9.36 -10.08 -8.36
N ALA A 191 10.14 -10.35 -7.31
CA ALA A 191 10.67 -9.31 -6.43
C ALA A 191 11.74 -8.46 -7.13
N GLU A 192 12.61 -9.06 -7.94
CA GLU A 192 13.57 -8.29 -8.75
C GLU A 192 12.86 -7.43 -9.81
N LEU A 193 11.84 -7.98 -10.48
CA LEU A 193 10.99 -7.21 -11.39
C LEU A 193 10.33 -6.01 -10.69
N ALA A 194 9.82 -6.22 -9.48
CA ALA A 194 9.22 -5.15 -8.67
C ALA A 194 10.21 -4.03 -8.35
N LYS A 195 11.45 -4.37 -7.98
CA LYS A 195 12.51 -3.39 -7.71
C LYS A 195 12.84 -2.56 -8.94
N ASP A 196 12.94 -3.21 -10.10
CA ASP A 196 13.28 -2.50 -11.35
C ASP A 196 12.13 -1.60 -11.82
N LEU A 197 10.88 -2.02 -11.63
CA LEU A 197 9.72 -1.17 -11.83
C LEU A 197 9.72 0.02 -10.86
N LEU A 198 10.04 -0.18 -9.58
CA LEU A 198 10.11 0.89 -8.61
C LEU A 198 11.19 1.91 -8.98
N LYS A 199 12.37 1.45 -9.40
CA LYS A 199 13.46 2.34 -9.89
C LYS A 199 13.03 3.14 -11.11
N LYS A 200 12.28 2.52 -12.04
CA LYS A 200 11.85 3.13 -13.30
C LYS A 200 10.71 4.13 -13.12
N TYR A 201 9.71 3.80 -12.30
CA TYR A 201 8.46 4.56 -12.20
C TYR A 201 8.30 5.35 -10.89
N GLY A 202 9.10 5.06 -9.87
CA GLY A 202 8.93 5.62 -8.53
C GLY A 202 7.66 5.14 -7.82
N TYR A 203 7.43 5.63 -6.60
CA TYR A 203 6.39 5.11 -5.69
C TYR A 203 4.94 5.30 -6.17
N LYS A 204 4.68 6.30 -7.02
CA LYS A 204 3.33 6.63 -7.52
C LYS A 204 3.18 6.42 -9.03
N GLY A 205 4.26 6.10 -9.74
CA GLY A 205 4.26 6.08 -11.20
C GLY A 205 3.40 4.99 -11.83
N LEU A 206 3.07 3.92 -11.11
CA LEU A 206 2.19 2.85 -11.58
C LEU A 206 0.83 2.81 -10.87
N LEU A 207 0.53 3.76 -9.98
CA LEU A 207 -0.60 3.65 -9.05
C LEU A 207 -1.94 3.41 -9.76
N THR A 208 -2.24 4.18 -10.81
CA THR A 208 -3.49 4.03 -11.58
C THR A 208 -3.59 2.66 -12.25
N PHE A 209 -2.52 2.20 -12.89
CA PHE A 209 -2.45 0.86 -13.49
C PHE A 209 -2.72 -0.24 -12.46
N LEU A 210 -1.99 -0.20 -11.33
CA LEU A 210 -2.10 -1.20 -10.27
C LEU A 210 -3.54 -1.27 -9.73
N GLN A 211 -4.13 -0.11 -9.39
CA GLN A 211 -5.47 -0.03 -8.84
C GLN A 211 -6.55 -0.58 -9.79
N ARG A 212 -6.39 -0.35 -11.11
CA ARG A 212 -7.34 -0.84 -12.12
C ARG A 212 -7.27 -2.36 -12.25
N VAL A 213 -6.06 -2.92 -12.38
CA VAL A 213 -5.89 -4.39 -12.47
C VAL A 213 -6.38 -5.08 -11.20
N GLU A 214 -5.99 -4.57 -10.04
CA GLU A 214 -6.33 -5.17 -8.74
C GLU A 214 -7.82 -5.17 -8.45
N LYS A 215 -8.53 -4.11 -8.86
CA LYS A 215 -9.99 -4.07 -8.76
C LYS A 215 -10.61 -5.22 -9.54
N ILE A 216 -10.19 -5.42 -10.79
CA ILE A 216 -10.74 -6.46 -11.66
C ILE A 216 -10.35 -7.87 -11.16
N PHE A 217 -9.12 -8.04 -10.66
CA PHE A 217 -8.67 -9.29 -10.04
C PHE A 217 -9.49 -9.61 -8.79
N PHE A 218 -9.69 -8.61 -7.92
CA PHE A 218 -10.48 -8.75 -6.70
C PHE A 218 -11.92 -9.18 -7.01
N GLU A 219 -12.58 -8.51 -7.95
CA GLU A 219 -13.93 -8.86 -8.39
C GLU A 219 -14.01 -10.30 -8.93
N LYS A 220 -13.01 -10.75 -9.70
CA LYS A 220 -12.96 -12.11 -10.24
C LYS A 220 -12.72 -13.17 -9.16
N VAL A 221 -11.89 -12.86 -8.17
CA VAL A 221 -11.67 -13.72 -7.00
C VAL A 221 -12.96 -13.82 -6.17
N GLU A 222 -13.64 -12.72 -5.88
CA GLU A 222 -14.92 -12.73 -5.14
C GLU A 222 -16.03 -13.47 -5.88
N GLU A 223 -16.07 -13.42 -7.21
CA GLU A 223 -16.95 -14.26 -8.02
C GLU A 223 -16.66 -15.75 -7.78
N LYS A 224 -15.39 -16.17 -7.87
CA LYS A 224 -15.01 -17.57 -7.75
C LYS A 224 -15.12 -18.12 -6.33
N GLU A 225 -14.80 -17.31 -5.32
CA GLU A 225 -14.98 -17.66 -3.91
C GLU A 225 -16.44 -18.00 -3.59
N ARG A 226 -17.41 -17.30 -4.21
CA ARG A 226 -18.85 -17.58 -4.03
C ARG A 226 -19.30 -18.93 -4.57
N GLU A 227 -18.58 -19.50 -5.53
CA GLU A 227 -18.85 -20.84 -6.07
C GLU A 227 -18.30 -21.95 -5.17
N GLY A 228 -17.27 -21.64 -4.35
CA GLY A 228 -16.72 -22.55 -3.35
C GLY A 228 -15.86 -23.70 -3.87
N ASN A 229 -15.46 -23.69 -5.15
CA ASN A 229 -14.62 -24.74 -5.73
C ASN A 229 -13.13 -24.44 -5.53
N GLU A 230 -12.53 -25.04 -4.49
CA GLU A 230 -11.12 -24.88 -4.13
C GLU A 230 -10.12 -25.14 -5.27
N THR A 231 -10.36 -26.17 -6.10
CA THR A 231 -9.46 -26.49 -7.22
C THR A 231 -9.52 -25.40 -8.29
N ALA A 232 -10.73 -24.94 -8.63
CA ALA A 232 -10.90 -23.86 -9.59
C ALA A 232 -10.29 -22.54 -9.09
N ILE A 233 -10.39 -22.27 -7.79
CA ILE A 233 -9.78 -21.11 -7.14
C ILE A 233 -8.26 -21.19 -7.16
N SER A 234 -7.67 -22.35 -6.86
CA SER A 234 -6.21 -22.53 -6.97
C SER A 234 -5.69 -22.28 -8.39
N LEU A 235 -6.46 -22.64 -9.42
CA LEU A 235 -6.09 -22.45 -10.82
C LEU A 235 -6.30 -21.00 -11.27
N LEU A 236 -7.37 -20.35 -10.79
CA LEU A 236 -7.58 -18.92 -10.96
C LEU A 236 -6.40 -18.12 -10.40
N ASP A 237 -6.00 -18.38 -9.15
CA ASP A 237 -4.86 -17.72 -8.51
C ASP A 237 -3.60 -17.81 -9.37
N PHE A 238 -3.28 -19.02 -9.85
CA PHE A 238 -2.12 -19.26 -10.68
C PHE A 238 -2.14 -18.43 -11.98
N GLU A 239 -3.28 -18.39 -12.66
CA GLU A 239 -3.41 -17.61 -13.90
C GLU A 239 -3.38 -16.10 -13.63
N LEU A 240 -3.99 -15.59 -12.55
CA LEU A 240 -3.91 -14.18 -12.18
C LEU A 240 -2.48 -13.76 -11.81
N GLN A 241 -1.74 -14.61 -11.07
CA GLN A 241 -0.32 -14.40 -10.78
C GLN A 241 0.51 -14.31 -12.07
N LYS A 242 0.27 -15.22 -13.02
CA LYS A 242 0.93 -15.21 -14.33
C LYS A 242 0.61 -13.95 -15.14
N GLN A 243 -0.65 -13.52 -15.17
CA GLN A 243 -1.07 -12.28 -15.85
C GLN A 243 -0.36 -11.07 -15.26
N ALA A 244 -0.37 -10.92 -13.92
CA ALA A 244 0.30 -9.82 -13.23
C ALA A 244 1.78 -9.73 -13.60
N TYR A 245 2.51 -10.84 -13.44
CA TYR A 245 3.93 -10.89 -13.75
C TYR A 245 4.24 -10.52 -15.21
N LEU A 246 3.50 -11.10 -16.17
CA LEU A 246 3.74 -10.85 -17.59
C LEU A 246 3.41 -9.40 -17.99
N MET A 247 2.33 -8.81 -17.48
CA MET A 247 2.01 -7.40 -17.70
C MET A 247 3.12 -6.48 -17.17
N GLN A 248 3.61 -6.78 -15.97
CA GLN A 248 4.72 -6.04 -15.36
C GLN A 248 6.03 -6.17 -16.17
N LYS A 249 6.30 -7.31 -16.81
CA LYS A 249 7.42 -7.46 -17.76
C LYS A 249 7.26 -6.58 -19.00
N VAL A 250 6.04 -6.48 -19.54
CA VAL A 250 5.75 -5.57 -20.66
C VAL A 250 6.06 -4.13 -20.26
N LEU A 251 5.62 -3.69 -19.08
CA LEU A 251 5.88 -2.33 -18.57
C LEU A 251 7.37 -2.05 -18.35
N LEU A 252 8.10 -3.01 -17.76
CA LEU A 252 9.54 -2.85 -17.57
C LEU A 252 10.24 -2.68 -18.93
N HIS A 253 9.83 -3.45 -19.93
CA HIS A 253 10.40 -3.39 -21.28
C HIS A 253 10.04 -2.09 -22.01
N ASN A 254 8.77 -1.68 -21.98
CA ASN A 254 8.30 -0.53 -22.76
C ASN A 254 7.25 0.28 -21.98
N GLU A 255 7.62 1.52 -21.63
CA GLU A 255 6.79 2.39 -20.80
C GLU A 255 5.54 2.93 -21.50
N THR A 256 5.52 2.95 -22.84
CA THR A 256 4.35 3.39 -23.62
C THR A 256 3.12 2.51 -23.41
N TYR A 257 3.31 1.30 -22.84
CA TYR A 257 2.21 0.40 -22.51
C TYR A 257 1.52 0.72 -21.19
N LYS A 258 2.07 1.62 -20.38
CA LYS A 258 1.45 2.04 -19.11
C LYS A 258 0.02 2.55 -19.33
N GLU A 259 -0.13 3.60 -20.14
CA GLU A 259 -1.46 4.19 -20.40
C GLU A 259 -2.38 3.22 -21.15
N LYS A 260 -1.82 2.34 -21.99
CA LYS A 260 -2.60 1.32 -22.72
C LYS A 260 -3.19 0.30 -21.74
N PHE A 261 -2.39 -0.22 -20.82
CA PHE A 261 -2.89 -1.14 -19.81
C PHE A 261 -3.85 -0.46 -18.84
N GLU A 262 -3.61 0.79 -18.44
CA GLU A 262 -4.58 1.54 -17.64
C GLU A 262 -5.95 1.54 -18.32
N LYS A 263 -6.03 1.82 -19.63
CA LYS A 263 -7.30 1.81 -20.37
C LYS A 263 -7.92 0.42 -20.54
N ILE A 264 -7.09 -0.62 -20.70
CA ILE A 264 -7.57 -2.00 -20.87
C ILE A 264 -8.40 -2.45 -19.66
N TRP A 265 -7.93 -2.16 -18.45
CA TRP A 265 -8.51 -2.66 -17.18
C TRP A 265 -9.57 -1.73 -16.56
N GLU A 266 -10.27 -0.92 -17.35
CA GLU A 266 -11.16 0.13 -16.82
C GLU A 266 -12.54 -0.37 -16.39
N LYS A 267 -13.02 -1.50 -16.93
CA LYS A 267 -14.43 -1.91 -16.81
C LYS A 267 -14.66 -3.24 -16.11
N ASP A 268 -14.41 -4.35 -16.80
CA ASP A 268 -14.65 -5.72 -16.35
C ASP A 268 -13.64 -6.69 -17.02
N TYR A 269 -13.56 -7.93 -16.52
CA TYR A 269 -12.56 -8.91 -16.98
C TYR A 269 -12.70 -9.24 -18.48
N GLU A 270 -13.93 -9.45 -18.96
CA GLU A 270 -14.21 -9.81 -20.36
C GLU A 270 -13.88 -8.68 -21.33
N THR A 271 -14.26 -7.45 -20.97
CA THR A 271 -13.90 -6.25 -21.73
C THR A 271 -12.37 -6.07 -21.74
N SER A 272 -11.70 -6.36 -20.63
CA SER A 272 -10.23 -6.29 -20.54
C SER A 272 -9.57 -7.32 -21.45
N LEU A 273 -10.12 -8.54 -21.56
CA LEU A 273 -9.65 -9.58 -22.47
C LEU A 273 -9.75 -9.12 -23.93
N GLU A 274 -10.92 -8.61 -24.34
CA GLU A 274 -11.11 -8.13 -25.71
C GLU A 274 -10.18 -6.95 -26.04
N ASN A 275 -10.02 -6.01 -25.12
CA ASN A 275 -9.07 -4.90 -25.30
C ASN A 275 -7.61 -5.39 -25.37
N MET A 276 -7.26 -6.45 -24.64
CA MET A 276 -5.93 -7.07 -24.72
C MET A 276 -5.68 -7.71 -26.09
N LYS A 277 -6.69 -8.37 -26.67
CA LYS A 277 -6.63 -8.93 -28.04
C LYS A 277 -6.42 -7.82 -29.09
N ASN A 278 -7.17 -6.73 -28.97
CA ASN A 278 -6.99 -5.56 -29.85
C ASN A 278 -5.58 -4.93 -29.71
N LEU A 279 -5.03 -4.90 -28.51
CA LEU A 279 -3.65 -4.46 -28.28
C LEU A 279 -2.63 -5.40 -28.93
N TYR A 280 -2.84 -6.72 -28.85
CA TYR A 280 -1.97 -7.71 -29.49
C TYR A 280 -1.91 -7.54 -31.01
N GLU A 281 -3.05 -7.31 -31.66
CA GLU A 281 -3.11 -7.11 -33.12
C GLU A 281 -2.42 -5.83 -33.57
N SER A 282 -2.56 -4.75 -32.79
CA SER A 282 -1.92 -3.45 -33.09
C SER A 282 -0.43 -3.38 -32.73
N THR A 283 0.09 -4.38 -32.02
CA THR A 283 1.49 -4.41 -31.59
C THR A 283 2.39 -5.02 -32.66
N SER A 284 3.43 -4.28 -33.08
CA SER A 284 4.46 -4.76 -34.01
C SER A 284 5.72 -5.31 -33.33
N ASP A 285 5.93 -5.03 -32.04
CA ASP A 285 7.06 -5.51 -31.26
C ASP A 285 6.89 -7.01 -30.98
N SER A 286 7.78 -7.86 -31.53
CA SER A 286 7.66 -9.31 -31.43
C SER A 286 7.82 -9.85 -30.01
N TYR A 287 8.65 -9.20 -29.17
CA TYR A 287 8.82 -9.61 -27.78
C TYR A 287 7.58 -9.27 -26.96
N ILE A 288 7.06 -8.05 -27.10
CA ILE A 288 5.81 -7.66 -26.45
C ILE A 288 4.65 -8.53 -26.95
N LYS A 289 4.58 -8.79 -28.26
CA LYS A 289 3.54 -9.64 -28.86
C LYS A 289 3.56 -11.06 -28.27
N SER A 290 4.75 -11.63 -28.03
CA SER A 290 4.89 -12.92 -27.33
C SER A 290 4.38 -12.88 -25.89
N LEU A 291 4.67 -11.81 -25.14
CA LEU A 291 4.16 -11.64 -23.78
C LEU A 291 2.63 -11.46 -23.77
N LEU A 292 2.09 -10.61 -24.64
CA LEU A 292 0.66 -10.38 -24.79
C LEU A 292 -0.09 -11.65 -25.16
N SER A 293 0.44 -12.48 -26.07
CA SER A 293 -0.16 -13.78 -26.40
C SER A 293 -0.29 -14.69 -25.18
N LYS A 294 0.74 -14.74 -24.31
CA LYS A 294 0.70 -15.52 -23.07
C LYS A 294 -0.28 -14.95 -22.05
N ILE A 295 -0.42 -13.62 -21.98
CA ILE A 295 -1.42 -12.95 -21.13
C ILE A 295 -2.82 -13.28 -21.62
N ILE A 296 -3.10 -13.14 -22.92
CA ILE A 296 -4.40 -13.43 -23.54
C ILE A 296 -4.78 -14.89 -23.31
N SER A 297 -3.87 -15.82 -23.60
CA SER A 297 -4.10 -17.25 -23.36
C SER A 297 -4.44 -17.54 -21.89
N SER A 298 -3.75 -16.88 -20.95
CA SER A 298 -4.06 -16.99 -19.51
C SER A 298 -5.46 -16.44 -19.18
N MET A 299 -5.81 -15.28 -19.73
CA MET A 299 -7.13 -14.67 -19.53
C MET A 299 -8.27 -15.50 -20.14
N GLU A 300 -8.06 -16.12 -21.30
CA GLU A 300 -9.04 -17.00 -21.93
C GLU A 300 -9.33 -18.24 -21.08
N LYS A 301 -8.33 -18.79 -20.39
CA LYS A 301 -8.54 -19.91 -19.45
C LYS A 301 -9.40 -19.51 -18.27
N VAL A 302 -9.18 -18.31 -17.73
CA VAL A 302 -9.98 -17.76 -16.64
C VAL A 302 -11.42 -17.45 -17.09
N SER A 303 -11.59 -16.87 -18.28
CA SER A 303 -12.91 -16.52 -18.85
C SER A 303 -13.74 -17.75 -19.21
N ASN A 304 -13.12 -18.77 -19.84
CA ASN A 304 -13.81 -19.99 -20.27
C ASN A 304 -13.89 -21.07 -19.17
N GLU A 305 -13.25 -20.85 -18.02
CA GLU A 305 -13.06 -21.84 -16.95
C GLU A 305 -12.39 -23.16 -17.40
N ASP A 306 -11.60 -23.09 -18.48
CA ASP A 306 -10.86 -24.23 -19.01
C ASP A 306 -9.40 -24.20 -18.52
N PHE A 307 -9.15 -24.97 -17.48
CA PHE A 307 -7.82 -25.11 -16.86
C PHE A 307 -7.10 -26.41 -17.24
N SER A 308 -7.60 -27.16 -18.21
CA SER A 308 -7.06 -28.48 -18.58
C SER A 308 -5.57 -28.42 -18.96
N GLU A 309 -5.18 -27.41 -19.75
CA GLU A 309 -3.79 -27.16 -20.15
C GLU A 309 -2.94 -26.62 -18.99
N THR A 310 -3.53 -25.84 -18.08
CA THR A 310 -2.81 -25.34 -16.89
C THR A 310 -2.45 -26.50 -15.97
N LEU A 311 -3.39 -27.42 -15.74
CA LEU A 311 -3.16 -28.64 -14.97
C LEU A 311 -2.11 -29.57 -15.61
N SER A 312 -2.00 -29.62 -16.94
CA SER A 312 -0.98 -30.43 -17.61
C SER A 312 0.41 -29.79 -17.56
N THR A 313 0.50 -28.47 -17.47
CA THR A 313 1.77 -27.73 -17.42
C THR A 313 2.38 -27.73 -16.01
N ILE A 314 1.52 -27.78 -14.98
CA ILE A 314 1.92 -27.72 -13.57
C ILE A 314 2.34 -29.10 -13.01
N LYS A 315 1.87 -30.20 -13.61
CA LYS A 315 2.24 -31.57 -13.24
C LYS A 315 3.56 -31.99 -13.85
#